data_AF-A0A812KVN6-F1
#
_entry.id   AF-A0A812KVN6-F1
#
_cell.length_a   1.000
_cell.length_b   1.000
_cell.length_c   1.000
_cell.angle_alpha   90.00
_cell.angle_beta   90.00
_cell.angle_gamma   90.00
#
_symmetry.space_group_name_H-M   'P 1'
#
loop_
_entity.id
_entity.type
_entity.pdbx_description
1 polymer ?
#
loop_
_entity_poly.entity_id
_entity_poly.type
_entity_poly.pdbx_seq_one_letter_code
_entity_poly.pdbx_strand_id
1 'polypeptide(L)'
;MYIHICIYIYIYVYIYIYIYIYIYTDFLQSFCIYTHIDCFGTSYKPHSRGYITTAPHDERCQGNPNAPIQWDNNAKIANFLAAKAMAASRGQSIRGAHSVRKPKDMLVSAYCYHHRGKEFGSPIAPWPEIMAMGPEEGMMALWPLMSFIIQDMVNLYRDTTAEEMFHVRFEEIAPSSEGFDKVVQGLFHFLFAPMVSEADLQRAWQAAKVEDLNVDPNFTNAIADDGHGNDDECLRAGQEAMMRLDPRLVQQLKDWQALLGYTTENWPDPIIG
;
A
#
# COMPACT_ATOMS: atom_id res chain seq x y z
N MET A 1 -6.82 -23.86 -1.87
CA MET A 1 -6.87 -22.69 -0.96
C MET A 1 -6.87 -21.46 -1.84
N TYR A 2 -7.66 -20.45 -1.50
CA TYR A 2 -7.80 -19.25 -2.32
C TYR A 2 -7.06 -18.13 -1.60
N ILE A 3 -5.98 -17.63 -2.21
CA ILE A 3 -5.18 -16.55 -1.64
C ILE A 3 -5.69 -15.26 -2.29
N HIS A 4 -6.62 -14.56 -1.64
CA HIS A 4 -6.95 -13.22 -2.12
C HIS A 4 -5.87 -12.26 -1.65
N ILE A 5 -4.78 -12.21 -2.39
CA ILE A 5 -3.64 -11.41 -2.02
C ILE A 5 -3.95 -9.92 -2.25
N CYS A 6 -4.56 -9.26 -1.24
CA CYS A 6 -4.65 -7.79 -1.11
C CYS A 6 -3.27 -7.14 -0.82
N ILE A 7 -2.22 -7.71 -1.41
CA ILE A 7 -0.87 -7.16 -1.52
C ILE A 7 -1.00 -5.92 -2.41
N TYR A 8 -1.19 -4.77 -1.77
CA TYR A 8 -1.20 -3.47 -2.43
C TYR A 8 0.24 -2.98 -2.47
N ILE A 9 0.86 -3.09 -3.64
CA ILE A 9 2.32 -3.15 -3.77
C ILE A 9 2.83 -2.40 -5.04
N TYR A 10 3.41 -1.19 -4.88
CA TYR A 10 3.86 -0.26 -5.96
C TYR A 10 4.71 0.96 -5.48
N ILE A 11 5.97 0.82 -5.03
CA ILE A 11 6.62 1.79 -4.12
C ILE A 11 6.53 3.28 -4.55
N TYR A 12 5.69 4.07 -3.86
CA TYR A 12 5.67 5.53 -3.87
C TYR A 12 5.80 6.00 -2.42
N VAL A 13 7.03 6.05 -1.92
CA VAL A 13 7.43 6.03 -0.49
C VAL A 13 6.58 6.92 0.42
N TYR A 14 6.05 8.02 -0.09
CA TYR A 14 5.36 8.99 0.73
C TYR A 14 3.83 8.91 0.74
N ILE A 15 3.05 8.74 -0.34
CA ILE A 15 1.59 8.47 -0.17
C ILE A 15 1.34 6.96 -0.09
N TYR A 16 1.34 6.36 -1.28
CA TYR A 16 1.08 4.98 -1.61
C TYR A 16 2.02 4.01 -0.87
N ILE A 17 1.57 3.22 0.11
CA ILE A 17 2.44 2.21 0.75
C ILE A 17 2.17 0.83 0.20
N TYR A 18 3.25 0.26 -0.28
CA TYR A 18 3.28 -0.33 -1.58
C TYR A 18 4.69 -0.98 -1.64
N ILE A 19 4.83 -2.30 -1.53
CA ILE A 19 6.10 -3.01 -1.22
C ILE A 19 6.34 -4.18 -2.19
N TYR A 20 7.22 -4.12 -3.20
CA TYR A 20 7.26 -5.25 -4.15
C TYR A 20 7.75 -6.58 -3.55
N ILE A 21 7.09 -7.64 -4.01
CA ILE A 21 7.27 -9.02 -3.55
C ILE A 21 7.32 -9.88 -4.82
N TYR A 22 8.54 -10.18 -5.25
CA TYR A 22 8.81 -11.01 -6.42
C TYR A 22 9.11 -12.45 -5.96
N ILE A 23 8.12 -13.34 -6.08
CA ILE A 23 8.26 -14.75 -5.69
C ILE A 23 8.80 -15.55 -6.87
N TYR A 24 10.12 -15.49 -7.07
CA TYR A 24 10.82 -16.35 -8.01
C TYR A 24 11.06 -17.74 -7.41
N THR A 25 10.27 -18.72 -7.85
CA THR A 25 10.54 -20.14 -7.57
C THR A 25 10.25 -21.01 -8.80
N ASP A 26 11.26 -21.74 -9.27
CA ASP A 26 11.20 -22.66 -10.42
C ASP A 26 10.14 -23.78 -10.28
N PHE A 27 9.56 -23.95 -9.09
CA PHE A 27 8.63 -25.02 -8.75
C PHE A 27 7.14 -24.63 -8.81
N LEU A 28 6.80 -23.35 -9.04
CA LEU A 28 5.42 -22.88 -9.15
C LEU A 28 4.78 -23.11 -10.54
N GLN A 29 5.13 -24.21 -11.22
CA GLN A 29 4.58 -24.59 -12.54
C GLN A 29 3.06 -24.83 -12.55
N SER A 30 2.38 -24.76 -11.40
CA SER A 30 0.90 -24.79 -11.29
C SER A 30 0.28 -23.51 -10.72
N PHE A 31 1.06 -22.55 -10.22
CA PHE A 31 0.57 -21.32 -9.56
C PHE A 31 1.57 -20.15 -9.69
N CYS A 32 1.77 -19.60 -10.90
CA CYS A 32 2.69 -18.48 -11.07
C CYS A 32 2.18 -17.17 -10.46
N ILE A 33 3.04 -16.52 -9.67
CA ILE A 33 2.97 -15.09 -9.36
C ILE A 33 4.12 -14.43 -10.10
N TYR A 34 3.83 -13.85 -11.26
CA TYR A 34 4.78 -12.99 -11.97
C TYR A 34 4.21 -11.57 -11.95
N THR A 35 4.81 -10.70 -11.15
CA THR A 35 4.67 -9.25 -11.32
C THR A 35 5.82 -8.79 -12.22
N HIS A 36 5.53 -8.08 -13.29
CA HIS A 36 6.54 -7.37 -14.07
C HIS A 36 6.13 -5.90 -14.11
N ILE A 37 6.82 -5.06 -13.36
CA ILE A 37 6.58 -3.62 -13.39
C ILE A 37 7.87 -2.94 -13.81
N ASP A 38 7.84 -2.38 -15.02
CA ASP A 38 8.93 -1.56 -15.55
C ASP A 38 9.08 -0.30 -14.68
N CYS A 39 10.08 -0.30 -13.80
CA CYS A 39 10.61 0.93 -13.25
C CYS A 39 11.51 1.58 -14.31
N PHE A 40 11.01 2.66 -14.91
CA PHE A 40 11.71 3.64 -15.73
C PHE A 40 12.48 3.19 -16.99
N GLY A 41 11.97 3.65 -18.13
CA GLY A 41 12.53 4.92 -18.61
C GLY A 41 13.76 4.90 -19.51
N THR A 42 14.27 3.75 -19.98
CA THR A 42 15.24 3.74 -21.09
C THR A 42 14.60 3.34 -22.43
N SER A 43 14.26 4.35 -23.24
CA SER A 43 13.98 4.24 -24.68
C SER A 43 12.90 3.25 -25.15
N TYR A 44 11.71 3.80 -25.41
CA TYR A 44 10.84 3.35 -26.50
C TYR A 44 10.28 1.91 -26.44
N LYS A 45 9.61 1.54 -25.33
CA LYS A 45 8.57 0.50 -25.35
C LYS A 45 7.26 1.02 -24.76
N PRO A 46 6.09 0.65 -25.32
CA PRO A 46 4.80 1.10 -24.83
C PRO A 46 4.50 0.49 -23.45
N HIS A 47 3.90 1.26 -22.56
CA HIS A 47 3.60 0.89 -21.17
C HIS A 47 2.84 -0.45 -21.04
N SER A 48 3.58 -1.55 -20.88
CA SER A 48 3.06 -2.82 -20.39
C SER A 48 2.72 -2.69 -18.93
N ARG A 49 1.45 -2.37 -18.63
CA ARG A 49 0.89 -2.56 -17.29
C ARG A 49 1.21 -3.98 -16.84
N GLY A 50 1.85 -4.14 -15.69
CA GLY A 50 2.18 -5.46 -15.16
C GLY A 50 0.94 -6.33 -14.99
N TYR A 51 0.86 -7.41 -15.75
CA TYR A 51 -0.21 -8.39 -15.61
C TYR A 51 0.30 -9.54 -14.75
N ILE A 52 -0.45 -9.89 -13.71
CA ILE A 52 -0.31 -11.20 -13.08
C ILE A 52 -0.82 -12.23 -14.10
N THR A 53 0.08 -13.04 -14.66
CA THR A 53 -0.27 -14.11 -15.60
C THR A 53 0.08 -15.49 -15.05
N THR A 54 -0.68 -16.50 -15.46
CA THR A 54 -0.28 -17.90 -15.28
C THR A 54 0.98 -18.23 -16.09
N ALA A 55 1.61 -19.38 -15.81
CA ALA A 55 2.84 -19.85 -16.49
C ALA A 55 2.84 -19.79 -18.03
N PRO A 56 1.73 -20.10 -18.76
CA PRO A 56 1.70 -19.97 -20.22
C PRO A 56 1.50 -18.53 -20.73
N HIS A 57 1.41 -17.52 -19.85
CA HIS A 57 1.03 -16.13 -20.15
C HIS A 57 -0.38 -15.92 -20.74
N ASP A 58 -1.12 -16.99 -21.04
CA ASP A 58 -2.42 -16.95 -21.70
C ASP A 58 -3.58 -16.44 -20.81
N GLU A 59 -3.51 -16.66 -19.49
CA GLU A 59 -4.54 -16.18 -18.55
C GLU A 59 -4.03 -15.03 -17.68
N ARG A 60 -4.67 -13.86 -17.82
CA ARG A 60 -4.53 -12.75 -16.89
C ARG A 60 -5.34 -13.07 -15.63
N CYS A 61 -4.66 -13.25 -14.49
CA CYS A 61 -5.33 -13.40 -13.19
C CYS A 61 -6.12 -12.12 -12.83
N GLN A 62 -5.66 -10.96 -13.33
CA GLN A 62 -6.38 -9.70 -13.30
C GLN A 62 -7.65 -9.76 -14.17
N GLY A 63 -8.76 -10.22 -13.57
CA GLY A 63 -10.07 -10.35 -14.21
C GLY A 63 -10.60 -11.78 -14.32
N ASN A 64 -9.81 -12.81 -13.96
CA ASN A 64 -10.33 -14.18 -13.87
C ASN A 64 -10.90 -14.43 -12.44
N PRO A 65 -12.24 -14.54 -12.26
CA PRO A 65 -12.85 -14.79 -10.95
C PRO A 65 -12.61 -16.21 -10.43
N ASN A 66 -11.88 -17.04 -11.18
CA ASN A 66 -11.40 -18.36 -10.76
C ASN A 66 -9.91 -18.38 -10.42
N ALA A 67 -9.16 -17.30 -10.65
CA ALA A 67 -7.74 -17.25 -10.35
C ALA A 67 -7.52 -17.40 -8.84
N PRO A 68 -6.78 -18.44 -8.38
CA PRO A 68 -6.57 -18.73 -6.95
C PRO A 68 -5.80 -17.62 -6.23
N ILE A 69 -5.19 -16.71 -6.99
CA ILE A 69 -4.54 -15.49 -6.56
C ILE A 69 -5.25 -14.32 -7.25
N GLN A 70 -5.79 -13.41 -6.44
CA GLN A 70 -6.45 -12.19 -6.90
C GLN A 70 -5.73 -10.96 -6.34
N TRP A 71 -5.79 -9.87 -7.12
CA TRP A 71 -5.22 -8.57 -6.79
C TRP A 71 -6.33 -7.53 -6.83
N ASP A 72 -6.39 -6.66 -5.82
CA ASP A 72 -7.33 -5.56 -5.73
C ASP A 72 -6.58 -4.27 -5.35
N ASN A 73 -6.58 -3.28 -6.25
CA ASN A 73 -5.98 -1.97 -6.03
C ASN A 73 -6.95 -0.94 -5.41
N ASN A 74 -8.18 -1.36 -5.10
CA ASN A 74 -9.23 -0.57 -4.47
C ASN A 74 -9.84 -1.39 -3.32
N ALA A 75 -8.96 -1.96 -2.49
CA ALA A 75 -9.27 -2.97 -1.49
C ALA A 75 -10.29 -2.47 -0.45
N LYS A 76 -11.56 -2.82 -0.67
CA LYS A 76 -12.69 -2.52 0.21
C LYS A 76 -13.11 -3.77 0.97
N ILE A 77 -13.69 -3.58 2.16
CA ILE A 77 -14.31 -4.68 2.90
C ILE A 77 -15.37 -5.42 2.06
N ALA A 78 -16.12 -4.72 1.21
CA ALA A 78 -17.07 -5.35 0.28
C ALA A 78 -16.39 -6.31 -0.72
N ASN A 79 -15.23 -5.93 -1.26
CA ASN A 79 -14.47 -6.75 -2.21
C ASN A 79 -13.88 -7.98 -1.50
N PHE A 80 -13.33 -7.78 -0.30
CA PHE A 80 -12.84 -8.89 0.54
C PHE A 80 -13.97 -9.86 0.91
N LEU A 81 -15.15 -9.38 1.30
CA LEU A 81 -16.31 -10.23 1.61
C LEU A 81 -16.82 -11.00 0.37
N ALA A 82 -16.81 -10.39 -0.81
CA ALA A 82 -17.11 -11.07 -2.06
C ALA A 82 -16.09 -12.18 -2.36
N ALA A 83 -14.79 -11.91 -2.19
CA ALA A 83 -13.73 -12.91 -2.33
C ALA A 83 -13.84 -14.04 -1.30
N LYS A 84 -14.16 -13.73 -0.05
CA LYS A 84 -14.42 -14.69 1.03
C LYS A 84 -15.58 -15.62 0.69
N ALA A 85 -16.67 -15.07 0.14
CA ALA A 85 -17.80 -15.86 -0.36
C ALA A 85 -17.42 -16.75 -1.57
N MET A 86 -16.59 -16.25 -2.49
CA MET A 86 -16.07 -17.03 -3.63
C MET A 86 -15.10 -18.16 -3.22
N ALA A 87 -14.35 -17.98 -2.13
CA ALA A 87 -13.52 -19.03 -1.54
C ALA A 87 -14.39 -20.08 -0.83
N ALA A 88 -15.35 -19.62 -0.02
CA ALA A 88 -16.26 -20.48 0.73
C ALA A 88 -17.12 -21.37 -0.17
N SER A 89 -17.61 -20.87 -1.31
CA SER A 89 -18.38 -21.67 -2.29
C SER A 89 -17.56 -22.79 -2.95
N ARG A 90 -16.23 -22.78 -2.81
CA ARG A 90 -15.29 -23.81 -3.26
C ARG A 90 -14.80 -24.71 -2.12
N GLY A 91 -15.33 -24.55 -0.90
CA GLY A 91 -14.85 -25.23 0.30
C GLY A 91 -13.46 -24.77 0.75
N GLN A 92 -13.10 -23.51 0.50
CA GLN A 92 -11.78 -22.96 0.80
C GLN A 92 -11.88 -21.75 1.74
N SER A 93 -10.86 -21.57 2.58
CA SER A 93 -10.63 -20.31 3.28
C SER A 93 -9.95 -19.29 2.35
N ILE A 94 -10.10 -18.02 2.73
CA ILE A 94 -9.39 -16.87 2.16
C ILE A 94 -8.21 -16.49 3.06
N ARG A 95 -7.11 -16.03 2.47
CA ARG A 95 -6.05 -15.28 3.15
C ARG A 95 -5.67 -14.07 2.32
N GLY A 96 -5.46 -12.94 2.97
CA GLY A 96 -4.98 -11.71 2.35
C GLY A 96 -3.90 -11.00 3.16
N ALA A 97 -3.30 -10.00 2.54
CA ALA A 97 -2.44 -9.02 3.20
C ALA A 97 -3.14 -7.66 3.13
N HIS A 98 -2.82 -6.72 4.02
CA HIS A 98 -3.38 -5.38 3.96
C HIS A 98 -2.41 -4.36 4.55
N SER A 99 -1.94 -3.45 3.72
CA SER A 99 -1.05 -2.34 4.13
C SER A 99 -1.85 -1.29 4.90
N VAL A 100 -1.36 -0.89 6.08
CA VAL A 100 -1.94 0.17 6.91
C VAL A 100 -0.89 1.23 7.26
N ARG A 101 -1.34 2.49 7.30
CA ARG A 101 -0.55 3.67 7.71
C ARG A 101 -1.33 4.48 8.73
N LYS A 102 -0.63 5.30 9.50
CA LYS A 102 -1.22 6.41 10.25
C LYS A 102 -2.04 7.34 9.33
N PRO A 103 -3.36 7.52 9.57
CA PRO A 103 -4.24 8.37 8.78
C PRO A 103 -3.75 9.82 8.57
N LYS A 104 -3.15 10.43 9.60
CA LYS A 104 -2.61 11.80 9.50
C LYS A 104 -1.46 11.90 8.49
N ASP A 105 -0.59 10.90 8.49
CA ASP A 105 0.60 10.88 7.63
C ASP A 105 0.20 10.57 6.18
N MET A 106 -0.92 9.86 5.95
CA MET A 106 -1.52 9.72 4.62
C MET A 106 -2.00 11.07 4.04
N LEU A 107 -2.73 11.87 4.83
CA LEU A 107 -3.31 13.14 4.35
C LEU A 107 -2.23 14.20 4.08
N VAL A 108 -1.31 14.40 5.04
CA VAL A 108 -0.16 15.33 4.89
C VAL A 108 0.65 14.99 3.65
N SER A 109 0.86 13.70 3.42
CA SER A 109 1.70 13.23 2.34
C SER A 109 1.02 13.29 0.98
N ALA A 110 -0.29 13.01 0.92
CA ALA A 110 -1.12 13.23 -0.27
C ALA A 110 -1.06 14.69 -0.72
N TYR A 111 -1.14 15.63 0.23
CA TYR A 111 -0.94 17.04 -0.03
C TYR A 111 0.43 17.31 -0.65
N CYS A 112 1.53 16.95 0.02
CA CYS A 112 2.87 17.32 -0.44
C CYS A 112 3.24 16.79 -1.82
N TYR A 113 2.76 15.60 -2.17
CA TYR A 113 3.05 14.95 -3.43
C TYR A 113 2.32 15.64 -4.60
N HIS A 114 1.00 15.86 -4.46
CA HIS A 114 0.23 16.57 -5.49
C HIS A 114 0.56 18.07 -5.57
N HIS A 115 0.83 18.72 -4.43
CA HIS A 115 1.32 20.10 -4.40
C HIS A 115 2.58 20.28 -5.25
N ARG A 116 3.48 19.29 -5.26
CA ARG A 116 4.70 19.27 -6.10
C ARG A 116 4.49 18.90 -7.57
N GLY A 117 3.25 18.79 -8.06
CA GLY A 117 2.99 18.43 -9.46
C GLY A 117 3.04 16.93 -9.78
N LYS A 118 3.14 16.05 -8.77
CA LYS A 118 3.20 14.60 -9.00
C LYS A 118 1.81 14.01 -9.18
N GLU A 119 1.67 13.14 -10.19
CA GLU A 119 0.39 12.65 -10.72
C GLU A 119 -0.55 13.77 -11.17
N PHE A 120 -0.04 14.73 -11.95
CA PHE A 120 -0.84 15.77 -12.58
C PHE A 120 -2.05 15.18 -13.33
N GLY A 121 -3.26 15.65 -12.99
CA GLY A 121 -4.52 15.17 -13.55
C GLY A 121 -5.12 13.94 -12.85
N SER A 122 -4.52 13.45 -11.76
CA SER A 122 -5.11 12.37 -10.94
C SER A 122 -6.41 12.84 -10.27
N PRO A 123 -7.51 12.07 -10.33
CA PRO A 123 -8.82 12.52 -9.87
C PRO A 123 -8.93 12.68 -8.35
N ILE A 124 -7.91 12.27 -7.59
CA ILE A 124 -7.84 12.40 -6.12
C ILE A 124 -7.48 13.81 -5.64
N ALA A 125 -7.05 14.71 -6.54
CA ALA A 125 -6.65 16.07 -6.22
C ALA A 125 -7.24 17.10 -7.20
N PRO A 126 -7.51 18.35 -6.77
CA PRO A 126 -7.97 19.42 -7.65
C PRO A 126 -6.79 19.95 -8.49
N TRP A 127 -6.72 19.50 -9.74
CA TRP A 127 -5.69 19.93 -10.68
C TRP A 127 -6.19 21.02 -11.63
N PRO A 128 -5.40 22.10 -11.85
CA PRO A 128 -4.02 22.31 -11.37
C PRO A 128 -3.90 22.97 -9.97
N GLU A 129 -5.01 23.33 -9.33
CA GLU A 129 -5.04 24.28 -8.21
C GLU A 129 -4.22 23.84 -6.99
N ILE A 130 -4.16 22.53 -6.70
CA ILE A 130 -3.41 21.95 -5.58
C ILE A 130 -1.92 22.38 -5.54
N MET A 131 -1.33 22.70 -6.69
CA MET A 131 0.06 23.20 -6.79
C MET A 131 0.25 24.61 -6.25
N ALA A 132 -0.83 25.40 -6.16
CA ALA A 132 -0.80 26.76 -5.64
C ALA A 132 -1.34 26.87 -4.20
N MET A 133 -2.04 25.83 -3.72
CA MET A 133 -2.62 25.79 -2.38
C MET A 133 -1.54 25.66 -1.30
N GLY A 134 -1.71 26.38 -0.19
CA GLY A 134 -0.92 26.15 1.03
C GLY A 134 -1.35 24.86 1.76
N PRO A 135 -0.61 24.40 2.78
CA PRO A 135 -0.86 23.09 3.40
C PRO A 135 -2.27 22.90 4.00
N GLU A 136 -2.83 23.93 4.64
CA GLU A 136 -4.18 23.87 5.21
C GLU A 136 -5.24 23.74 4.10
N GLU A 137 -5.18 24.63 3.11
CA GLU A 137 -6.09 24.65 1.96
C GLU A 137 -6.02 23.35 1.16
N GLY A 138 -4.81 22.90 0.84
CA GLY A 138 -4.57 21.69 0.06
C GLY A 138 -4.99 20.41 0.78
N MET A 139 -4.74 20.28 2.08
CA MET A 139 -5.25 19.14 2.85
C MET A 139 -6.78 19.16 2.98
N MET A 140 -7.41 20.33 3.18
CA MET A 140 -8.87 20.45 3.19
C MET A 140 -9.48 20.11 1.82
N ALA A 141 -8.82 20.50 0.73
CA ALA A 141 -9.25 20.20 -0.64
C ALA A 141 -9.13 18.71 -1.00
N LEU A 142 -8.11 18.01 -0.49
CA LEU A 142 -7.94 16.55 -0.67
C LEU A 142 -8.86 15.72 0.24
N TRP A 143 -9.27 16.27 1.38
CA TRP A 143 -10.00 15.53 2.42
C TRP A 143 -11.24 14.76 1.92
N PRO A 144 -12.13 15.31 1.07
CA PRO A 144 -13.31 14.58 0.61
C PRO A 144 -13.01 13.26 -0.12
N LEU A 145 -11.83 13.12 -0.73
CA LEU A 145 -11.43 11.91 -1.46
C LEU A 145 -10.51 11.03 -0.62
N MET A 146 -9.56 11.63 0.10
CA MET A 146 -8.69 10.91 1.05
C MET A 146 -9.47 10.28 2.20
N SER A 147 -10.57 10.89 2.66
CA SER A 147 -11.40 10.32 3.72
C SER A 147 -12.04 8.99 3.33
N PHE A 148 -12.45 8.78 2.08
CA PHE A 148 -12.95 7.47 1.62
C PHE A 148 -11.84 6.41 1.61
N ILE A 149 -10.64 6.75 1.13
CA ILE A 149 -9.50 5.83 1.07
C ILE A 149 -9.09 5.39 2.47
N ILE A 150 -8.97 6.34 3.40
CA ILE A 150 -8.63 6.07 4.80
C ILE A 150 -9.75 5.26 5.48
N GLN A 151 -11.02 5.59 5.21
CA GLN A 151 -12.16 4.84 5.74
C GLN A 151 -12.18 3.39 5.25
N ASP A 152 -11.89 3.13 3.97
CA ASP A 152 -11.84 1.78 3.41
C ASP A 152 -10.71 0.95 4.03
N MET A 153 -9.52 1.54 4.23
CA MET A 153 -8.43 0.93 4.98
C MET A 153 -8.85 0.62 6.44
N VAL A 154 -9.43 1.57 7.17
CA VAL A 154 -9.88 1.37 8.55
C VAL A 154 -10.96 0.29 8.65
N ASN A 155 -11.91 0.27 7.73
CA ASN A 155 -12.95 -0.77 7.67
C ASN A 155 -12.33 -2.15 7.41
N LEU A 156 -11.41 -2.27 6.44
CA LEU A 156 -10.76 -3.55 6.14
C LEU A 156 -9.88 -4.06 7.30
N TYR A 157 -9.26 -3.16 8.07
CA TYR A 157 -8.54 -3.51 9.31
C TYR A 157 -9.49 -3.97 10.43
N ARG A 158 -10.61 -3.28 10.65
CA ARG A 158 -11.56 -3.59 11.72
C ARG A 158 -12.39 -4.84 11.44
N ASP A 159 -12.78 -5.06 10.19
CA ASP A 159 -13.80 -6.04 9.80
C ASP A 159 -13.20 -7.36 9.26
N THR A 160 -11.90 -7.59 9.46
CA THR A 160 -11.22 -8.87 9.16
C THR A 160 -10.53 -9.45 10.40
N THR A 161 -10.28 -10.76 10.42
CA THR A 161 -9.61 -11.42 11.55
C THR A 161 -8.14 -11.73 11.25
N ALA A 162 -7.34 -11.99 12.29
CA ALA A 162 -5.91 -12.30 12.15
C ALA A 162 -5.63 -13.60 11.38
N GLU A 163 -6.61 -14.52 11.31
CA GLU A 163 -6.56 -15.74 10.49
C GLU A 163 -6.83 -15.47 9.00
N GLU A 164 -7.47 -14.34 8.69
CA GLU A 164 -7.94 -13.95 7.37
C GLU A 164 -7.04 -12.90 6.69
N MET A 165 -6.47 -11.99 7.48
CA MET A 165 -5.73 -10.84 6.97
C MET A 165 -4.43 -10.58 7.76
N PHE A 166 -3.30 -10.52 7.05
CA PHE A 166 -2.04 -10.05 7.60
C PHE A 166 -1.90 -8.55 7.41
N HIS A 167 -2.03 -7.78 8.49
CA HIS A 167 -1.90 -6.32 8.45
C HIS A 167 -0.43 -5.89 8.51
N VAL A 168 0.04 -5.27 7.42
CA VAL A 168 1.39 -4.72 7.29
C VAL A 168 1.38 -3.26 7.71
N ARG A 169 2.05 -2.90 8.81
CA ARG A 169 2.24 -1.49 9.18
C ARG A 169 3.41 -0.90 8.40
N PHE A 170 3.20 0.23 7.73
CA PHE A 170 4.27 0.96 7.06
C PHE A 170 5.42 1.35 7.98
N GLU A 171 5.05 1.81 9.18
CA GLU A 171 5.98 2.31 10.19
C GLU A 171 6.81 1.20 10.84
N GLU A 172 6.50 -0.07 10.53
CA GLU A 172 7.35 -1.23 10.88
C GLU A 172 8.27 -1.62 9.72
N ILE A 173 7.80 -1.53 8.46
CA ILE A 173 8.53 -2.06 7.31
C ILE A 173 9.54 -1.08 6.69
N ALA A 174 9.20 0.20 6.59
CA ALA A 174 9.99 1.17 5.84
C ALA A 174 11.23 1.72 6.57
N PRO A 175 11.25 1.95 7.90
CA PRO A 175 12.38 2.63 8.55
C PRO A 175 13.69 1.85 8.62
N SER A 176 13.73 0.56 8.29
CA SER A 176 14.95 -0.26 8.40
C SER A 176 14.82 -1.62 7.69
N SER A 177 15.95 -2.18 7.27
CA SER A 177 16.02 -3.56 6.73
C SER A 177 15.59 -4.64 7.72
N GLU A 178 15.82 -4.46 9.03
CA GLU A 178 15.37 -5.41 10.04
C GLU A 178 13.82 -5.44 10.13
N GLY A 179 13.21 -4.25 10.08
CA GLY A 179 11.77 -4.09 9.99
C GLY A 179 11.20 -4.69 8.71
N PHE A 180 11.84 -4.43 7.57
CA PHE A 180 11.51 -5.02 6.28
C PHE A 180 11.50 -6.55 6.34
N ASP A 181 12.63 -7.15 6.74
CA ASP A 181 12.81 -8.59 6.81
C ASP A 181 11.76 -9.26 7.69
N LYS A 182 11.57 -8.75 8.91
CA LYS A 182 10.62 -9.29 9.88
C LYS A 182 9.19 -9.31 9.34
N VAL A 183 8.76 -8.21 8.72
CA VAL A 183 7.39 -8.05 8.20
C VAL A 183 7.18 -8.92 6.95
N VAL A 184 8.12 -8.92 6.00
CA VAL A 184 8.03 -9.70 4.76
C VAL A 184 8.09 -11.20 5.04
N GLN A 185 8.95 -11.65 5.96
CA GLN A 185 8.99 -13.05 6.37
C GLN A 185 7.66 -13.50 7.01
N GLY A 186 7.11 -12.69 7.92
CA GLY A 186 5.81 -12.96 8.55
C GLY A 186 4.67 -13.04 7.53
N LEU A 187 4.66 -12.11 6.57
CA LEU A 187 3.71 -12.06 5.46
C LEU A 187 3.78 -13.33 4.58
N PHE A 188 4.97 -13.81 4.23
CA PHE A 188 5.12 -15.01 3.41
C PHE A 188 4.71 -16.26 4.15
N HIS A 189 5.07 -16.37 5.42
CA HIS A 189 4.64 -17.48 6.25
C HIS A 189 3.11 -17.49 6.43
N PHE A 190 2.48 -16.31 6.58
CA PHE A 190 1.02 -16.20 6.64
C PHE A 190 0.35 -16.63 5.32
N LEU A 191 0.79 -16.12 4.18
CA LEU A 191 0.13 -16.39 2.90
C LEU A 191 0.41 -17.80 2.37
N PHE A 192 1.66 -18.28 2.47
CA PHE A 192 2.16 -19.38 1.65
C PHE A 192 2.59 -20.65 2.41
N ALA A 193 2.85 -20.60 3.73
CA ALA A 193 3.37 -21.76 4.47
C ALA A 193 2.56 -23.08 4.33
N PRO A 194 1.22 -23.08 4.15
CA PRO A 194 0.48 -24.33 3.91
C PRO A 194 0.64 -24.93 2.50
N MET A 195 1.36 -24.28 1.58
CA MET A 195 1.43 -24.66 0.15
C MET A 195 2.85 -24.87 -0.39
N VAL A 196 3.87 -24.29 0.24
CA VAL A 196 5.26 -24.36 -0.22
C VAL A 196 6.16 -24.78 0.93
N SER A 197 7.37 -25.29 0.63
CA SER A 197 8.30 -25.69 1.68
C SER A 197 8.94 -24.48 2.36
N GLU A 198 9.46 -24.66 3.57
CA GLU A 198 10.25 -23.62 4.25
C GLU A 198 11.42 -23.14 3.38
N ALA A 199 12.08 -24.06 2.65
CA ALA A 199 13.14 -23.68 1.72
C ALA A 199 12.65 -22.78 0.57
N ASP A 200 11.38 -22.89 0.16
CA ASP A 200 10.77 -22.01 -0.86
C ASP A 200 10.40 -20.64 -0.27
N LEU A 201 9.85 -20.60 0.95
CA LEU A 201 9.61 -19.35 1.68
C LEU A 201 10.91 -18.56 1.86
N GLN A 202 12.00 -19.25 2.25
CA GLN A 202 13.31 -18.64 2.42
C GLN A 202 13.85 -18.08 1.09
N ARG A 203 13.74 -18.82 -0.04
CA ARG A 203 14.15 -18.29 -1.35
C ARG A 203 13.31 -17.10 -1.79
N ALA A 204 11.99 -17.13 -1.56
CA ALA A 204 11.10 -16.01 -1.85
C ALA A 204 11.49 -14.76 -1.02
N TRP A 205 11.76 -14.92 0.28
CA TRP A 205 12.18 -13.82 1.16
C TRP A 205 13.52 -13.22 0.73
N GLN A 206 14.53 -14.04 0.42
CA GLN A 206 15.81 -13.54 -0.09
C GLN A 206 15.65 -12.79 -1.43
N ALA A 207 14.74 -13.23 -2.31
CA ALA A 207 14.42 -12.51 -3.54
C ALA A 207 13.72 -11.16 -3.26
N ALA A 208 12.82 -11.09 -2.27
CA ALA A 208 12.11 -9.86 -1.92
C ALA A 208 13.01 -8.77 -1.31
N LYS A 209 14.20 -9.10 -0.78
CA LYS A 209 15.16 -8.11 -0.24
C LYS A 209 15.64 -7.07 -1.24
N VAL A 210 15.50 -7.31 -2.56
CA VAL A 210 15.85 -6.29 -3.58
C VAL A 210 14.90 -5.09 -3.57
N GLU A 211 13.74 -5.22 -2.91
CA GLU A 211 12.69 -4.21 -2.79
C GLU A 211 12.73 -3.48 -1.42
N ASP A 212 13.75 -3.78 -0.60
CA ASP A 212 14.02 -3.03 0.61
C ASP A 212 14.68 -1.68 0.26
N LEU A 213 13.96 -0.61 0.57
CA LEU A 213 14.38 0.79 0.41
C LEU A 213 15.69 1.15 1.12
N ASN A 214 16.15 0.31 2.05
CA ASN A 214 17.34 0.50 2.86
C ASN A 214 18.58 -0.28 2.36
N VAL A 215 18.43 -1.19 1.38
CA VAL A 215 19.54 -2.06 0.91
C VAL A 215 20.43 -1.39 -0.13
N ASP A 216 19.85 -0.67 -1.10
CA ASP A 216 20.60 0.04 -2.13
C ASP A 216 20.36 1.57 -2.06
N PRO A 217 21.35 2.38 -1.63
CA PRO A 217 21.20 3.83 -1.64
C PRO A 217 21.00 4.39 -3.05
N ASN A 218 21.40 3.69 -4.12
CA ASN A 218 21.11 4.10 -5.49
C ASN A 218 19.63 3.92 -5.86
N PHE A 219 18.92 2.98 -5.24
CA PHE A 219 17.47 2.83 -5.39
C PHE A 219 16.72 3.95 -4.65
N THR A 220 17.17 4.30 -3.44
CA THR A 220 16.69 5.49 -2.71
C THR A 220 16.94 6.77 -3.52
N ASN A 221 18.13 6.92 -4.12
CA ASN A 221 18.47 8.05 -4.98
C ASN A 221 17.62 8.06 -6.26
N ALA A 222 17.40 6.93 -6.94
CA ALA A 222 16.54 6.87 -8.13
C ALA A 222 15.11 7.33 -7.83
N ILE A 223 14.52 6.89 -6.71
CA ILE A 223 13.19 7.35 -6.26
C ILE A 223 13.17 8.86 -5.94
N ALA A 224 14.28 9.41 -5.43
CA ALA A 224 14.45 10.83 -5.18
C ALA A 224 14.64 11.64 -6.48
N ASP A 225 15.42 11.12 -7.44
CA ASP A 225 15.74 11.74 -8.74
C ASP A 225 14.52 11.73 -9.68
N ASP A 226 13.75 10.64 -9.70
CA ASP A 226 12.43 10.58 -10.33
C ASP A 226 11.39 11.44 -9.57
N GLY A 227 11.76 11.99 -8.40
CA GLY A 227 11.00 12.97 -7.64
C GLY A 227 9.71 12.41 -7.00
N HIS A 228 9.65 11.11 -6.76
CA HIS A 228 8.50 10.45 -6.13
C HIS A 228 8.62 10.35 -4.60
N GLY A 229 9.75 10.77 -4.04
CA GLY A 229 9.88 11.18 -2.64
C GLY A 229 9.12 12.49 -2.33
N ASN A 230 8.57 12.66 -1.12
CA ASN A 230 8.13 13.98 -0.66
C ASN A 230 9.30 14.78 -0.06
N ASP A 231 9.13 16.09 0.06
CA ASP A 231 10.10 16.99 0.67
C ASP A 231 9.87 17.03 2.19
N ASP A 232 10.93 16.88 2.99
CA ASP A 232 10.88 16.97 4.45
C ASP A 232 10.35 18.33 4.93
N GLU A 233 10.66 19.44 4.21
CA GLU A 233 10.12 20.75 4.53
C GLU A 233 8.59 20.78 4.33
N CYS A 234 8.10 20.18 3.24
CA CYS A 234 6.66 20.09 3.01
C CYS A 234 5.98 19.17 4.03
N LEU A 235 6.54 18.00 4.32
CA LEU A 235 5.99 17.06 5.30
C LEU A 235 5.88 17.72 6.67
N ARG A 236 6.92 18.44 7.10
CA ARG A 236 6.91 19.24 8.33
C ARG A 236 5.86 20.34 8.29
N ALA A 237 5.78 21.13 7.22
CA ALA A 237 4.78 22.20 7.08
C ALA A 237 3.34 21.66 7.09
N GLY A 238 3.08 20.50 6.48
CA GLY A 238 1.81 19.81 6.54
C GLY A 238 1.48 19.26 7.93
N GLN A 239 2.46 18.67 8.63
CA GLN A 239 2.29 18.26 10.02
C GLN A 239 1.99 19.45 10.95
N GLU A 240 2.67 20.59 10.78
CA GLU A 240 2.40 21.82 11.52
C GLU A 240 1.00 22.39 11.19
N ALA A 241 0.55 22.26 9.94
CA ALA A 241 -0.77 22.69 9.49
C ALA A 241 -1.93 21.84 10.02
N MET A 242 -1.70 20.56 10.38
CA MET A 242 -2.73 19.71 11.01
C MET A 242 -3.37 20.35 12.25
N MET A 243 -2.66 21.26 12.94
CA MET A 243 -3.15 22.01 14.10
C MET A 243 -4.30 22.99 13.81
N ARG A 244 -4.45 23.39 12.55
CA ARG A 244 -5.31 24.50 12.10
C ARG A 244 -6.43 24.05 11.16
N LEU A 245 -6.50 22.76 10.85
CA LEU A 245 -7.61 22.14 10.12
C LEU A 245 -8.90 22.11 10.97
N ASP A 246 -10.05 21.83 10.33
CA ASP A 246 -11.33 21.65 11.02
C ASP A 246 -11.19 20.63 12.18
N PRO A 247 -11.50 21.00 13.43
CA PRO A 247 -11.36 20.11 14.58
C PRO A 247 -12.10 18.77 14.44
N ARG A 248 -13.18 18.72 13.64
CA ARG A 248 -13.93 17.48 13.35
C ARG A 248 -13.15 16.54 12.45
N LEU A 249 -12.45 17.06 11.44
CA LEU A 249 -11.53 16.30 10.58
C LEU A 249 -10.37 15.76 11.43
N VAL A 250 -9.77 16.62 12.26
CA VAL A 250 -8.68 16.24 13.18
C VAL A 250 -9.13 15.12 14.12
N GLN A 251 -10.32 15.22 14.71
CA GLN A 251 -10.88 14.18 15.56
C GLN A 251 -11.15 12.88 14.79
N GLN A 252 -11.73 12.94 13.59
CA GLN A 252 -11.99 11.75 12.76
C GLN A 252 -10.70 11.01 12.40
N LEU A 253 -9.60 11.72 12.11
CA LEU A 253 -8.28 11.12 11.91
C LEU A 253 -7.68 10.53 13.20
N LYS A 254 -7.92 11.14 14.38
CA LYS A 254 -7.54 10.57 15.69
C LYS A 254 -8.29 9.25 15.93
N ASP A 255 -9.60 9.23 15.72
CA ASP A 255 -10.46 8.06 15.93
C ASP A 255 -10.04 6.90 15.00
N TRP A 256 -9.81 7.19 13.72
CA TRP A 256 -9.30 6.22 12.75
C TRP A 256 -7.90 5.70 13.09
N GLN A 257 -7.02 6.55 13.60
CA GLN A 257 -5.68 6.14 14.02
C GLN A 257 -5.72 5.23 15.26
N ALA A 258 -6.61 5.52 16.21
CA ALA A 258 -6.85 4.66 17.38
C ALA A 258 -7.45 3.30 16.99
N LEU A 259 -8.40 3.26 16.03
CA LEU A 259 -8.96 2.01 15.49
C LEU A 259 -7.89 1.12 14.82
N LEU A 260 -6.87 1.72 14.22
CA LEU A 260 -5.71 1.02 13.64
C LEU A 260 -4.65 0.65 14.71
N GLY A 261 -4.88 0.94 16.00
CA GLY A 261 -3.96 0.62 17.10
C GLY A 261 -2.69 1.47 17.14
N TYR A 262 -2.67 2.65 16.52
CA TYR A 262 -1.57 3.62 16.65
C TYR A 262 -1.84 4.60 17.81
N THR A 263 -0.78 5.09 18.47
CA THR A 263 -0.91 6.12 19.52
C THR A 263 -1.48 7.43 18.97
N THR A 264 -2.33 8.08 19.78
CA THR A 264 -2.86 9.43 19.53
C THR A 264 -2.21 10.50 20.44
N GLU A 265 -1.21 10.14 21.25
CA GLU A 265 -0.55 11.06 22.21
C GLU A 265 0.27 12.14 21.50
N ASN A 266 0.88 11.81 20.36
CA ASN A 266 1.64 12.75 19.52
C ASN A 266 0.74 13.43 18.47
N TRP A 267 -0.44 13.85 18.90
CA TRP A 267 -1.23 14.84 18.18
C TRP A 267 -1.12 16.18 18.91
N PRO A 268 -0.91 17.27 18.18
CA PRO A 268 -1.08 18.58 18.79
C PRO A 268 -2.54 18.76 19.23
N ASP A 269 -2.71 19.48 20.34
CA ASP A 269 -4.02 19.97 20.74
C ASP A 269 -4.51 21.01 19.72
N PRO A 270 -5.80 21.00 19.35
CA PRO A 270 -6.33 22.00 18.43
C PRO A 270 -6.19 23.39 19.05
N ILE A 271 -5.70 24.34 18.27
CA ILE A 271 -5.68 25.75 18.68
C ILE A 271 -7.13 26.23 18.66
N ILE A 272 -7.76 26.28 19.84
CA ILE A 272 -9.11 26.82 20.01
C ILE A 272 -9.02 28.35 19.84
N GLY A 273 -9.36 28.83 18.64
CA GLY A 273 -9.53 30.24 18.30
C GLY A 273 -10.94 30.75 18.57
#